data_AF-A0A5J4ZDH7-F1
#
_entry.id   AF-A0A5J4ZDH7-F1
#
_cell.length_a   1.000
_cell.length_b   1.000
_cell.length_c   1.000
_cell.angle_alpha   90.00
_cell.angle_beta   90.00
_cell.angle_gamma   90.00
#
_symmetry.space_group_name_H-M   'P 1'
#
loop_
_entity.id
_entity.type
_entity.pdbx_description
1 polymer ?
#
loop_
_entity_poly.entity_id
_entity_poly.type
_entity_poly.pdbx_seq_one_letter_code
_entity_poly.pdbx_strand_id
1 'polypeptide(L)'
;MDVLFSCSYDNTVKVWAEDGDSDDWHCVQTLGESHDGHSSTVWALSFNASGDKMVTCSDDLSLKIWGADIIRMQSGGGYAPWKHLCTLSGYHDRTIFSVHWSREGVIASGAADDAIRLFVESNDGLVDGPMCKLLLKKDKAHDMDINSVQWSSVESRLLASASDDGTIKIWELASLH
;
A
#
# COMPACT_ATOMS: atom_id res chain seq x y z
N MET A 1 -12.09 13.23 -13.02
CA MET A 1 -12.92 12.38 -12.15
C MET A 1 -12.17 12.23 -10.87
N ASP A 2 -12.73 12.79 -9.80
CA ASP A 2 -12.15 12.67 -8.48
C ASP A 2 -12.54 11.31 -7.91
N VAL A 3 -11.60 10.65 -7.24
CA VAL A 3 -11.80 9.31 -6.67
C VAL A 3 -11.30 9.31 -5.24
N LEU A 4 -12.10 8.77 -4.33
CA LEU A 4 -11.77 8.61 -2.93
C LEU A 4 -11.70 7.12 -2.60
N PHE A 5 -10.78 6.77 -1.71
CA PHE A 5 -10.62 5.42 -1.20
C PHE A 5 -10.70 5.44 0.32
N SER A 6 -11.36 4.43 0.89
CA SER A 6 -11.47 4.27 2.34
C SER A 6 -11.11 2.85 2.74
N CYS A 7 -10.21 2.70 3.71
CA CYS A 7 -9.95 1.45 4.42
C CYS A 7 -10.86 1.35 5.65
N SER A 8 -11.24 0.13 6.04
CA SER A 8 -12.22 -0.09 7.10
C SER A 8 -11.89 -1.31 7.96
N TYR A 9 -12.44 -1.30 9.17
CA TYR A 9 -12.47 -2.44 10.09
C TYR A 9 -13.30 -3.61 9.56
N ASP A 10 -14.18 -3.37 8.58
CA ASP A 10 -14.99 -4.40 7.90
C ASP A 10 -14.23 -5.25 6.87
N ASN A 11 -12.89 -5.19 6.89
CA ASN A 11 -11.97 -5.88 5.98
C ASN A 11 -11.96 -5.36 4.54
N THR A 12 -12.71 -4.30 4.22
CA THR A 12 -12.82 -3.80 2.86
C THR A 12 -12.05 -2.51 2.61
N VAL A 13 -11.66 -2.34 1.34
CA VAL A 13 -11.41 -1.02 0.76
C VAL A 13 -12.59 -0.65 -0.13
N LYS A 14 -13.15 0.54 0.05
CA LYS A 14 -14.20 1.08 -0.83
C LYS A 14 -13.64 2.17 -1.72
N VAL A 15 -14.11 2.18 -2.96
CA VAL A 15 -13.80 3.19 -3.97
C VAL A 15 -15.06 4.00 -4.21
N TRP A 16 -14.91 5.32 -4.13
CA TRP A 16 -15.98 6.28 -4.28
C TRP A 16 -15.65 7.22 -5.44
N ALA A 17 -16.65 7.51 -6.25
CA ALA A 17 -16.53 8.48 -7.33
C ALA A 17 -17.87 9.17 -7.56
N GLU A 18 -17.80 10.34 -8.19
CA GLU A 18 -18.94 11.09 -8.69
C GLU A 18 -19.45 10.46 -10.00
N ASP A 19 -20.77 10.45 -10.20
CA ASP A 19 -21.35 10.10 -11.50
C ASP A 19 -21.27 11.32 -12.43
N GLY A 20 -20.83 11.15 -13.68
CA GLY A 20 -20.57 12.28 -14.59
C GLY A 20 -21.79 13.16 -14.92
N ASP A 21 -23.00 12.67 -14.58
CA ASP A 21 -24.28 13.35 -14.80
C ASP A 21 -24.90 13.93 -13.51
N SER A 22 -24.31 13.70 -12.32
CA SER A 22 -24.79 14.23 -11.04
C SER A 22 -23.66 14.50 -10.06
N ASP A 23 -23.72 15.59 -9.29
CA ASP A 23 -22.72 15.94 -8.26
C ASP A 23 -22.71 14.99 -7.02
N ASP A 24 -23.30 13.80 -7.15
CA ASP A 24 -23.49 12.83 -6.09
C ASP A 24 -22.37 11.78 -6.07
N TRP A 25 -21.74 11.64 -4.91
CA TRP A 25 -20.75 10.60 -4.64
C TRP A 25 -21.41 9.27 -4.29
N HIS A 26 -20.96 8.19 -4.92
CA HIS A 26 -21.42 6.84 -4.60
C HIS A 26 -20.27 5.84 -4.57
N CYS A 27 -20.47 4.74 -3.85
CA CYS A 27 -19.51 3.64 -3.78
C CYS A 27 -19.55 2.88 -5.12
N VAL A 28 -18.53 3.07 -5.96
CA VAL A 28 -18.40 2.41 -7.27
C VAL A 28 -17.77 1.03 -7.20
N GLN A 29 -17.03 0.73 -6.12
CA GLN A 29 -16.44 -0.59 -5.93
C GLN A 29 -16.19 -0.90 -4.45
N THR A 30 -16.34 -2.18 -4.08
CA THR A 30 -15.91 -2.72 -2.79
C THR A 30 -14.90 -3.85 -3.01
N LEU A 31 -13.70 -3.67 -2.49
CA LEU A 31 -12.61 -4.63 -2.49
C LEU A 31 -12.62 -5.38 -1.16
N GLY A 32 -13.27 -6.54 -1.13
CA GLY A 32 -13.37 -7.41 0.05
C GLY A 32 -12.94 -8.84 -0.27
N GLU A 33 -13.09 -9.75 0.69
CA GLU A 33 -12.63 -11.15 0.57
C GLU A 33 -13.12 -11.85 -0.71
N SER A 34 -14.34 -11.57 -1.18
CA SER A 34 -14.88 -12.16 -2.42
C SER A 34 -14.13 -11.77 -3.70
N HIS A 35 -13.22 -10.80 -3.63
CA HIS A 35 -12.38 -10.30 -4.72
C HIS A 35 -10.90 -10.36 -4.34
N ASP A 36 -10.51 -11.39 -3.59
CA ASP A 36 -9.15 -11.60 -3.10
C ASP A 36 -8.64 -10.48 -2.18
N GLY A 37 -9.57 -9.75 -1.55
CA GLY A 37 -9.30 -8.72 -0.56
C GLY A 37 -8.80 -9.25 0.78
N HIS A 38 -8.67 -8.34 1.75
CA HIS A 38 -8.17 -8.64 3.08
C HIS A 38 -9.20 -9.43 3.90
N SER A 39 -8.73 -10.26 4.82
CA SER A 39 -9.56 -11.09 5.72
C SER A 39 -9.63 -10.55 7.16
N SER A 40 -9.03 -9.39 7.41
CA SER A 40 -9.12 -8.62 8.65
C SER A 40 -9.03 -7.13 8.32
N THR A 41 -9.07 -6.29 9.36
CA THR A 41 -9.07 -4.82 9.26
C THR A 41 -8.01 -4.30 8.30
N VAL A 42 -8.42 -3.44 7.36
CA VAL A 42 -7.49 -2.71 6.49
C VAL A 42 -7.12 -1.39 7.17
N TRP A 43 -5.84 -1.20 7.45
CA TRP A 43 -5.36 -0.04 8.21
C TRP A 43 -4.98 1.14 7.33
N ALA A 44 -4.32 0.89 6.20
CA ALA A 44 -3.84 1.94 5.32
C ALA A 44 -3.77 1.50 3.87
N LEU A 45 -3.68 2.49 2.98
CA LEU A 45 -3.40 2.33 1.57
C LEU A 45 -2.43 3.40 1.07
N SER A 46 -1.76 3.13 -0.06
CA SER A 46 -0.93 4.10 -0.75
C SER A 46 -0.88 3.80 -2.25
N PHE A 47 -0.98 4.83 -3.08
CA PHE A 47 -0.78 4.72 -4.53
C PHE A 47 0.69 4.73 -4.89
N ASN A 48 1.04 4.06 -5.98
CA ASN A 48 2.33 4.28 -6.65
C ASN A 48 2.36 5.64 -7.36
N ALA A 49 3.52 6.01 -7.92
CA ALA A 49 3.73 7.32 -8.55
C ALA A 49 2.80 7.61 -9.73
N SER A 50 2.50 6.60 -10.54
CA SER A 50 1.63 6.70 -11.71
C SER A 50 0.14 6.68 -11.37
N GLY A 51 -0.22 6.20 -10.18
CA GLY A 51 -1.61 6.05 -9.73
C GLY A 51 -2.33 4.85 -10.35
N ASP A 52 -1.66 4.03 -11.17
CA ASP A 52 -2.23 2.82 -11.79
C ASP A 52 -2.21 1.62 -10.84
N LYS A 53 -1.46 1.71 -9.74
CA LYS A 53 -1.41 0.68 -8.69
C LYS A 53 -1.54 1.29 -7.30
N MET A 54 -2.02 0.48 -6.37
CA MET A 54 -2.01 0.80 -4.95
C MET A 54 -1.63 -0.42 -4.12
N VAL A 55 -1.07 -0.16 -2.95
CA VAL A 55 -0.82 -1.14 -1.89
C VAL A 55 -1.77 -0.89 -0.72
N THR A 56 -2.29 -1.96 -0.13
CA THR A 56 -3.09 -1.94 1.11
C THR A 56 -2.40 -2.80 2.16
N CYS A 57 -2.56 -2.46 3.44
CA CYS A 57 -2.02 -3.23 4.56
C CYS A 57 -3.09 -3.54 5.60
N SER A 58 -2.94 -4.69 6.28
CA SER A 58 -4.00 -5.24 7.11
C SER A 58 -3.49 -5.92 8.38
N ASP A 59 -4.44 -6.11 9.29
CA ASP A 59 -4.32 -6.99 10.45
C ASP A 59 -4.18 -8.48 10.09
N ASP A 60 -4.53 -8.88 8.86
CA ASP A 60 -4.32 -10.24 8.35
C ASP A 60 -2.85 -10.58 8.00
N LEU A 61 -1.91 -9.71 8.39
CA LEU A 61 -0.46 -9.86 8.21
C LEU A 61 0.00 -9.81 6.74
N SER A 62 -0.86 -9.35 5.83
CA SER A 62 -0.54 -9.24 4.41
C SER A 62 -0.55 -7.81 3.91
N LEU A 63 0.28 -7.56 2.89
CA LEU A 63 0.08 -6.45 1.97
C LEU A 63 -0.61 -6.98 0.71
N LYS A 64 -1.51 -6.21 0.12
CA LYS A 64 -2.11 -6.53 -1.18
C LYS A 64 -1.86 -5.42 -2.18
N ILE A 65 -1.48 -5.81 -3.39
CA ILE A 65 -1.30 -4.88 -4.51
C ILE A 65 -2.50 -4.99 -5.43
N TRP A 66 -2.99 -3.83 -5.84
CA TRP A 66 -4.13 -3.67 -6.71
C TRP A 66 -3.73 -2.84 -7.92
N GLY A 67 -4.36 -3.07 -9.07
CA GLY A 67 -4.15 -2.27 -10.27
C GLY A 67 -5.44 -1.92 -10.99
N ALA A 68 -5.42 -0.81 -11.73
CA ALA A 68 -6.51 -0.34 -12.57
C ALA A 68 -5.97 0.25 -13.87
N ASP A 69 -6.77 0.17 -14.95
CA ASP A 69 -6.47 0.83 -16.22
C ASP A 69 -6.87 2.32 -16.13
N ILE A 70 -6.01 3.11 -15.49
CA ILE A 70 -6.26 4.54 -15.29
C ILE A 70 -6.21 5.34 -16.59
N ILE A 71 -5.55 4.85 -17.64
CA ILE A 71 -5.49 5.52 -18.95
C ILE A 71 -6.88 5.56 -19.55
N ARG A 72 -7.63 4.45 -19.44
CA ARG A 72 -9.03 4.41 -19.83
C ARG A 72 -9.86 5.44 -19.06
N MET A 73 -9.65 5.58 -17.76
CA MET A 73 -10.37 6.56 -16.93
C MET A 73 -10.06 8.00 -17.35
N GLN A 74 -8.79 8.30 -17.65
CA GLN A 74 -8.34 9.63 -18.07
C GLN A 74 -8.78 9.98 -19.50
N SER A 75 -8.93 8.98 -20.37
CA SER A 75 -9.31 9.15 -21.78
C SER A 75 -10.82 9.22 -22.00
N GLY A 76 -11.62 9.31 -20.94
CA GLY A 76 -13.09 9.36 -21.02
C GLY A 76 -13.76 8.01 -21.27
N GLY A 77 -13.04 6.90 -21.11
CA GLY A 77 -13.56 5.54 -21.27
C GLY A 77 -14.37 5.00 -20.08
N GLY A 78 -14.68 5.85 -19.10
CA GLY A 78 -15.39 5.53 -17.87
C GLY A 78 -14.52 4.91 -16.78
N TYR A 79 -15.15 4.56 -15.65
CA TYR A 79 -14.51 3.90 -14.49
C TYR A 79 -13.79 2.60 -14.90
N ALA A 80 -12.56 2.42 -14.44
CA ALA A 80 -11.82 1.17 -14.53
C ALA A 80 -11.74 0.51 -13.15
N PRO A 81 -12.21 -0.73 -12.99
CA PRO A 81 -12.22 -1.40 -11.70
C PRO A 81 -10.81 -1.78 -11.25
N TRP A 82 -10.55 -1.61 -9.96
CA TRP A 82 -9.36 -2.11 -9.29
C TRP A 82 -9.42 -3.63 -9.17
N LYS A 83 -8.31 -4.30 -9.48
CA LYS A 83 -8.19 -5.75 -9.39
C LYS A 83 -7.01 -6.13 -8.53
N HIS A 84 -7.16 -7.19 -7.75
CA HIS A 84 -6.06 -7.80 -7.03
C HIS A 84 -4.99 -8.28 -8.03
N LEU A 85 -3.73 -7.98 -7.74
CA LEU A 85 -2.57 -8.39 -8.55
C LEU A 85 -1.62 -9.30 -7.78
N CYS A 86 -1.42 -9.04 -6.49
CA CYS A 86 -0.43 -9.73 -5.69
C CYS A 86 -0.77 -9.67 -4.20
N THR A 87 -0.50 -10.75 -3.46
CA THR A 87 -0.52 -10.79 -2.00
C THR A 87 0.91 -11.02 -1.50
N LEU A 88 1.40 -10.16 -0.61
CA LEU A 88 2.68 -10.32 0.10
C LEU A 88 2.36 -10.81 1.52
N SER A 89 2.47 -12.13 1.72
CA SER A 89 2.17 -12.80 2.99
C SER A 89 3.38 -13.57 3.51
N GLY A 90 3.45 -13.76 4.84
CA GLY A 90 4.55 -14.47 5.49
C GLY A 90 5.81 -13.62 5.72
N TYR A 91 5.72 -12.31 5.46
CA TYR A 91 6.79 -11.36 5.76
C TYR A 91 6.63 -10.69 7.13
N HIS A 92 5.40 -10.55 7.63
CA HIS A 92 5.05 -9.86 8.88
C HIS A 92 4.51 -10.85 9.91
N ASP A 93 4.89 -10.66 11.17
CA ASP A 93 4.50 -11.56 12.27
C ASP A 93 3.32 -11.00 13.09
N ARG A 94 3.00 -9.72 12.91
CA ARG A 94 1.88 -9.00 13.54
C ARG A 94 1.27 -7.95 12.61
N THR A 95 0.17 -7.36 13.06
CA THR A 95 -0.65 -6.34 12.38
C THR A 95 0.20 -5.29 11.67
N ILE A 96 -0.16 -4.98 10.42
CA ILE A 96 0.52 -3.94 9.63
C ILE A 96 -0.33 -2.66 9.69
N PHE A 97 0.13 -1.67 10.44
CA PHE A 97 -0.62 -0.43 10.66
C PHE A 97 -0.42 0.60 9.55
N SER A 98 0.71 0.58 8.86
CA SER A 98 1.03 1.61 7.88
C SER A 98 1.81 1.07 6.70
N VAL A 99 1.48 1.62 5.53
CA VAL A 99 2.17 1.36 4.28
C VAL A 99 2.29 2.65 3.48
N HIS A 100 3.42 2.84 2.80
CA HIS A 100 3.60 3.97 1.89
C HIS A 100 4.46 3.57 0.69
N TRP A 101 4.01 3.93 -0.51
CA TRP A 101 4.70 3.66 -1.77
C TRP A 101 5.43 4.92 -2.23
N SER A 102 6.76 4.85 -2.32
CA SER A 102 7.57 5.98 -2.75
C SER A 102 7.40 6.27 -4.24
N ARG A 103 7.78 7.49 -4.66
CA ARG A 103 7.82 7.86 -6.08
C ARG A 103 8.83 7.05 -6.89
N GLU A 104 9.82 6.45 -6.24
CA GLU A 104 10.83 5.57 -6.85
C GLU A 104 10.40 4.09 -6.89
N GLY A 105 9.15 3.79 -6.49
CA GLY A 105 8.62 2.44 -6.56
C GLY A 105 8.95 1.55 -5.36
N VAL A 106 9.45 2.11 -4.25
CA VAL A 106 9.74 1.36 -3.02
C VAL A 106 8.54 1.42 -2.06
N ILE A 107 8.01 0.27 -1.68
CA ILE A 107 6.94 0.16 -0.69
C ILE A 107 7.57 -0.01 0.68
N ALA A 108 7.27 0.89 1.62
CA ALA A 108 7.61 0.72 3.03
C ALA A 108 6.39 0.26 3.82
N SER A 109 6.58 -0.64 4.78
CA SER A 109 5.56 -1.04 5.76
C SER A 109 6.11 -0.97 7.17
N GLY A 110 5.25 -0.53 8.10
CA GLY A 110 5.48 -0.54 9.55
C GLY A 110 4.41 -1.38 10.22
N ALA A 111 4.82 -2.22 11.17
CA ALA A 111 3.97 -3.21 11.81
C ALA A 111 4.18 -3.25 13.33
N ALA A 112 3.29 -3.97 14.01
CA ALA A 112 3.32 -4.28 15.44
C ALA A 112 4.44 -5.26 15.85
N ASP A 113 5.28 -5.70 14.91
CA ASP A 113 6.46 -6.52 15.16
C ASP A 113 7.76 -5.69 15.21
N ASP A 114 7.60 -4.38 15.44
CA ASP A 114 8.65 -3.38 15.63
C ASP A 114 9.61 -3.19 14.44
N ALA A 115 9.29 -3.79 13.28
CA ALA A 115 10.16 -3.84 12.12
C ALA A 115 9.61 -3.04 10.92
N ILE A 116 10.53 -2.35 10.23
CA ILE A 116 10.26 -1.75 8.93
C ILE A 116 10.67 -2.73 7.85
N ARG A 117 9.81 -2.90 6.84
CA ARG A 117 10.12 -3.70 5.65
C ARG A 117 9.95 -2.89 4.39
N LEU A 118 10.90 -3.03 3.48
CA LEU A 118 10.89 -2.42 2.16
C LEU A 118 10.69 -3.49 1.09
N PHE A 119 9.79 -3.24 0.15
CA PHE A 119 9.50 -4.10 -0.99
C PHE A 119 9.65 -3.32 -2.29
N VAL A 120 9.95 -4.03 -3.38
CA VAL A 120 10.03 -3.50 -4.74
C VAL A 120 9.35 -4.45 -5.71
N GLU A 121 8.82 -3.92 -6.81
CA GLU A 121 8.36 -4.75 -7.94
C GLU A 121 9.53 -5.59 -8.47
N SER A 122 9.25 -6.85 -8.82
CA SER A 122 10.26 -7.77 -9.32
C SER A 122 10.39 -7.64 -10.84
N ASN A 123 11.61 -7.34 -11.29
CA ASN A 123 11.98 -7.22 -12.71
C ASN A 123 12.80 -8.43 -13.19
N ASP A 124 12.71 -9.57 -12.50
CA ASP A 124 13.49 -10.78 -12.77
C ASP A 124 13.02 -11.57 -14.01
N GLY A 125 11.99 -11.10 -14.70
CA GLY A 125 11.54 -11.66 -15.98
C GLY A 125 10.97 -13.08 -15.88
N LEU A 126 10.73 -13.55 -14.66
CA LEU A 126 10.10 -14.84 -14.39
C LEU A 126 8.60 -14.73 -14.67
N VAL A 127 8.12 -15.55 -15.61
CA VAL A 127 6.71 -15.54 -16.05
C VAL A 127 5.74 -15.81 -14.89
N ASP A 128 6.16 -16.62 -13.91
CA ASP A 128 5.37 -16.97 -12.70
C ASP A 128 6.04 -16.50 -11.39
N GLY A 129 6.94 -15.51 -11.47
CA GLY A 129 7.62 -14.95 -10.30
C GLY A 129 6.71 -14.08 -9.43
N PRO A 130 7.07 -13.85 -8.15
CA PRO A 130 6.31 -12.94 -7.31
C PRO A 130 6.42 -11.51 -7.86
N MET A 131 5.27 -10.84 -8.05
CA MET A 131 5.22 -9.49 -8.61
C MET A 131 6.02 -8.46 -7.80
N CYS A 132 6.12 -8.65 -6.48
CA CYS A 132 7.00 -7.86 -5.62
C CYS A 132 7.83 -8.78 -4.73
N LYS A 133 8.99 -8.29 -4.31
CA LYS A 133 9.91 -9.00 -3.40
C LYS A 133 10.37 -8.11 -2.26
N LEU A 134 10.73 -8.73 -1.15
CA LEU A 134 11.38 -8.05 -0.03
C LEU A 134 12.76 -7.54 -0.46
N LEU A 135 12.97 -6.23 -0.35
CA LEU A 135 14.25 -5.58 -0.57
C LEU A 135 15.08 -5.56 0.70
N LEU A 136 14.47 -5.13 1.82
CA LEU A 136 15.17 -4.96 3.09
C LEU A 136 14.20 -5.17 4.25
N LYS A 137 14.69 -5.76 5.34
CA LYS A 137 14.04 -5.78 6.64
C LYS A 137 14.97 -5.10 7.66
N LYS A 138 14.43 -4.14 8.40
CA LYS A 138 15.09 -3.58 9.58
C LYS A 138 14.37 -4.10 10.82
N ASP A 139 14.86 -5.20 11.38
CA ASP A 139 14.43 -5.71 12.69
C ASP A 139 14.73 -4.68 13.79
N LYS A 140 13.80 -4.57 14.75
CA LYS A 140 13.87 -3.60 15.85
C LYS A 140 14.17 -2.20 15.32
N ALA A 141 13.39 -1.77 14.32
CA ALA A 141 13.44 -0.40 13.84
C ALA A 141 12.96 0.55 14.95
N HIS A 142 11.99 0.11 15.74
CA HIS A 142 11.52 0.74 16.97
C HIS A 142 11.53 -0.26 18.14
N ASP A 143 11.26 0.22 19.35
CA ASP A 143 11.18 -0.62 20.56
C ASP A 143 9.74 -1.04 20.89
N MET A 144 8.76 -0.54 20.12
CA MET A 144 7.34 -0.91 20.15
C MET A 144 6.74 -0.77 18.74
N ASP A 145 5.44 -1.06 18.62
CA ASP A 145 4.64 -1.01 17.41
C ASP A 145 4.91 0.24 16.55
N ILE A 146 5.05 0.03 15.24
CA ILE A 146 5.23 1.12 14.28
C ILE A 146 3.86 1.54 13.75
N ASN A 147 3.44 2.74 14.12
CA ASN A 147 2.12 3.30 13.78
C ASN A 147 2.07 3.93 12.40
N SER A 148 3.18 4.48 11.92
CA SER A 148 3.23 5.19 10.64
C SER A 148 4.59 5.07 9.96
N VAL A 149 4.58 4.92 8.64
CA VAL A 149 5.73 5.08 7.76
C VAL A 149 5.38 6.03 6.62
N GLN A 150 6.28 6.96 6.27
CA GLN A 150 6.05 7.95 5.21
C GLN A 150 7.35 8.26 4.48
N TRP A 151 7.35 8.06 3.16
CA TRP A 151 8.46 8.45 2.30
C TRP A 151 8.40 9.96 2.07
N SER A 152 9.56 10.61 2.04
CA SER A 152 9.65 12.00 1.63
C SER A 152 9.22 12.17 0.17
N SER A 153 8.41 13.19 -0.08
CA SER A 153 7.94 13.54 -1.42
C SER A 153 8.98 14.33 -2.24
N VAL A 154 10.04 14.81 -1.58
CA VAL A 154 11.09 15.66 -2.18
C VAL A 154 12.47 15.01 -2.14
N GLU A 155 12.77 14.20 -1.13
CA GLU A 155 14.04 13.50 -0.96
C GLU A 155 13.81 12.00 -1.05
N SER A 156 14.01 11.43 -2.24
CA SER A 156 13.57 10.08 -2.60
C SER A 156 14.13 8.94 -1.73
N ARG A 157 15.18 9.20 -0.95
CA ARG A 157 15.83 8.22 -0.06
C ARG A 157 15.40 8.34 1.40
N LEU A 158 14.64 9.37 1.78
CA LEU A 158 14.28 9.59 3.17
C LEU A 158 12.92 8.96 3.50
N LEU A 159 12.90 8.16 4.57
CA LEU A 159 11.70 7.60 5.18
C LEU A 159 11.58 8.13 6.61
N ALA A 160 10.38 8.54 7.01
CA ALA A 160 10.04 8.79 8.40
C ALA A 160 9.22 7.62 8.96
N SER A 161 9.44 7.27 10.22
CA SER A 161 8.57 6.36 10.98
C SER A 161 8.24 6.91 12.36
N ALA A 162 7.06 6.56 12.87
CA ALA A 162 6.59 6.91 14.21
C ALA A 162 6.06 5.65 14.92
N SER A 163 6.26 5.57 16.23
CA SER A 163 5.98 4.37 17.03
C SER A 163 5.38 4.70 18.40
N ASP A 164 4.72 3.69 18.99
CA ASP A 164 4.28 3.70 20.39
C ASP A 164 5.43 3.85 21.39
N ASP A 165 6.69 3.65 20.98
CA ASP A 165 7.88 3.92 21.80
C ASP A 165 8.10 5.43 22.09
N GLY A 166 7.25 6.29 21.55
CA GLY A 166 7.29 7.74 21.73
C GLY A 166 8.32 8.45 20.84
N THR A 167 8.91 7.75 19.86
CA THR A 167 9.92 8.31 18.98
C THR A 167 9.45 8.44 17.53
N ILE A 168 10.05 9.41 16.85
CA ILE A 168 10.05 9.52 15.38
C ILE A 168 11.48 9.29 14.92
N LYS A 169 11.67 8.43 13.92
CA LYS A 169 12.98 8.16 13.32
C LYS A 169 12.96 8.56 11.84
N ILE A 170 14.05 9.16 11.39
CA ILE A 170 14.31 9.44 9.98
C ILE A 170 15.38 8.48 9.50
N TRP A 171 15.11 7.82 8.39
CA TRP A 171 15.95 6.80 7.78
C TRP A 171 16.38 7.27 6.41
N GLU A 172 17.61 6.94 6.03
CA GLU A 172 18.08 7.10 4.66
C GLU A 172 18.30 5.72 4.03
N LEU A 173 17.70 5.50 2.86
CA LEU A 173 17.93 4.32 2.05
C LEU A 173 19.27 4.47 1.31
N ALA A 174 20.32 3.90 1.88
CA ALA A 174 21.63 3.87 1.26
C ALA A 174 21.63 2.95 0.04
N SER A 175 22.19 3.42 -1.07
CA SER A 175 22.55 2.57 -2.20
C SER A 175 23.75 1.71 -1.83
N LEU A 176 23.68 0.40 -2.06
CA LEU A 176 24.88 -0.44 -2.09
C LEU A 176 25.72 0.01 -3.29
N HIS A 177 26.97 0.42 -3.03
CA HIS A 177 27.98 0.65 -4.06
C HIS A 177 28.54 -0.67 -4.58
#